data_AF-A0A073B199-F1
#
_entry.id   AF-A0A073B199-F1
#
_cell.length_a   1.000
_cell.length_b   1.000
_cell.length_c   1.000
_cell.angle_alpha   90.00
_cell.angle_beta   90.00
_cell.angle_gamma   90.00
#
_symmetry.space_group_name_H-M   'P 1'
#
loop_
_entity.id
_entity.type
_entity.pdbx_description
1 polymer ?
#
loop_
_entity_poly.entity_id
_entity_poly.type
_entity_poly.pdbx_seq_one_letter_code
_entity_poly.pdbx_strand_id
1 'polypeptide(L)' 'MLPRIRAALREAWQVVRGVVGENAYEKYLEHHRLHHPDAQPLSEREFWRQHIDRGDRNPGARCC' A
#
# COMPACT_ATOMS: atom_id res chain seq x y z
N MET A 1 8.60 -1.77 28.09
CA MET A 1 9.42 -1.52 26.88
C MET A 1 8.69 -1.71 25.54
N LEU A 2 7.43 -2.18 25.51
CA LEU A 2 6.61 -2.34 24.29
C LEU A 2 5.91 -1.07 23.70
N PRO A 3 5.65 0.03 24.42
CA PRO A 3 4.83 1.12 23.87
C PRO A 3 5.58 1.94 22.80
N ARG A 4 6.91 2.00 22.90
CA ARG A 4 7.77 2.68 21.91
C ARG A 4 7.76 1.99 20.54
N ILE A 5 7.70 0.66 20.51
CA ILE A 5 7.64 -0.11 19.26
C ILE A 5 6.32 0.17 18.52
N ARG A 6 5.20 0.23 19.25
CA ARG A 6 3.89 0.57 18.66
C ARG A 6 3.83 2.02 18.15
N ALA A 7 4.46 2.95 18.84
CA ALA A 7 4.54 4.35 18.39
C ALA A 7 5.43 4.48 17.15
N ALA A 8 6.63 3.87 17.16
CA ALA A 8 7.54 3.87 16.02
C ALA A 8 6.94 3.20 14.79
N LEU A 9 6.22 2.08 14.96
CA LEU A 9 5.48 1.45 13.87
C LEU A 9 4.40 2.36 13.32
N ARG A 10 3.71 3.15 14.16
CA ARG A 10 2.62 4.03 13.72
C ARG A 10 3.15 5.25 12.95
N GLU A 11 4.25 5.83 13.41
CA GLU A 11 4.98 6.92 12.75
C GLU A 11 5.55 6.44 11.40
N ALA A 12 6.24 5.30 11.40
CA ALA A 12 6.70 4.65 10.18
C ALA A 12 5.52 4.36 9.25
N TRP A 13 4.37 3.91 9.76
CA TRP A 13 3.19 3.65 8.94
C TRP A 13 2.54 4.93 8.38
N GLN A 14 2.66 6.08 9.05
CA GLN A 14 2.25 7.37 8.52
C GLN A 14 3.17 7.87 7.41
N VAL A 15 4.49 7.79 7.62
CA VAL A 15 5.49 8.12 6.58
C VAL A 15 5.33 7.19 5.39
N VAL A 16 5.15 5.89 5.64
CA VAL A 16 4.85 4.90 4.62
C VAL A 16 3.57 5.24 3.89
N ARG A 17 2.49 5.71 4.54
CA ARG A 17 1.28 6.15 3.82
C ARG A 17 1.50 7.37 2.93
N GLY A 18 2.27 8.36 3.38
CA GLY A 18 2.60 9.54 2.57
C GLY A 18 3.45 9.17 1.36
N VAL A 19 4.54 8.44 1.59
CA VAL A 19 5.49 8.02 0.54
C VAL A 19 4.90 6.94 -0.37
N VAL A 20 3.99 6.08 0.14
CA VAL A 20 3.24 5.14 -0.71
C VAL A 20 2.29 5.89 -1.63
N GLY A 21 1.76 7.06 -1.28
CA GLY A 21 0.95 7.82 -2.24
C GLY A 21 1.72 8.16 -3.52
N GLU A 22 2.99 8.54 -3.38
CA GLU A 22 3.85 8.97 -4.49
C GLU A 22 4.63 7.81 -5.13
N ASN A 23 5.11 6.84 -4.33
CA ASN A 23 5.92 5.70 -4.77
C ASN A 23 5.22 4.35 -4.58
N ALA A 24 3.87 4.30 -4.58
CA ALA A 24 3.08 3.08 -4.38
C ALA A 24 3.54 1.95 -5.31
N TYR A 25 3.80 2.31 -6.57
CA TYR A 25 4.15 1.35 -7.61
C TYR A 25 5.56 0.79 -7.41
N GLU A 26 6.55 1.62 -7.10
CA GLU A 26 7.92 1.15 -6.81
C GLU A 26 7.94 0.22 -5.57
N LYS A 27 7.20 0.58 -4.53
CA LYS A 27 7.11 -0.23 -3.32
C LYS A 27 6.38 -1.55 -3.55
N TYR A 28 5.36 -1.53 -4.42
CA TYR A 28 4.70 -2.73 -4.90
C TYR A 28 5.68 -3.64 -5.65
N LEU A 29 6.52 -3.10 -6.53
CA LEU A 29 7.53 -3.87 -7.26
C LEU A 29 8.57 -4.49 -6.33
N GLU A 30 9.05 -3.74 -5.33
CA GLU A 30 10.01 -4.26 -4.34
C GLU A 30 9.39 -5.39 -3.51
N HIS A 31 8.18 -5.20 -2.99
CA HIS A 31 7.44 -6.22 -2.26
C HIS A 31 7.14 -7.45 -3.14
N HIS A 32 6.74 -7.23 -4.40
CA HIS A 32 6.48 -8.30 -5.36
C HIS A 32 7.75 -9.11 -5.64
N ARG A 33 8.91 -8.45 -5.79
CA ARG A 33 10.19 -9.14 -5.97
C ARG A 33 10.60 -9.97 -4.75
N LEU A 34 10.31 -9.49 -3.55
CA LEU A 34 10.65 -10.19 -2.30
C LEU A 34 9.72 -11.39 -2.02
N HIS A 35 8.43 -11.27 -2.31
CA HIS A 35 7.42 -12.28 -1.95
C HIS A 35 6.94 -13.15 -3.11
N HIS A 36 7.06 -12.68 -4.35
CA HIS A 36 6.58 -13.34 -5.55
C HIS A 36 7.62 -13.26 -6.69
N PRO A 37 8.81 -13.86 -6.51
CA PRO A 37 9.86 -13.83 -7.54
C PRO A 37 9.46 -14.56 -8.84
N ASP A 38 8.57 -15.55 -8.76
CA ASP A 38 8.11 -16.36 -9.90
C ASP A 38 6.91 -15.78 -10.66
N ALA A 39 6.29 -14.71 -10.15
CA ALA A 39 5.15 -14.06 -10.83
C ALA A 39 5.62 -12.80 -11.59
N GLN A 40 4.92 -12.45 -12.67
CA GLN A 40 5.13 -11.15 -13.31
C GLN A 40 4.37 -10.07 -12.53
N PRO A 41 5.05 -8.97 -12.14
CA PRO A 41 4.36 -7.87 -11.50
C PRO A 41 3.35 -7.23 -12.47
N LEU A 42 2.17 -6.88 -11.95
CA LEU A 42 1.21 -6.00 -12.62
C LEU A 42 1.88 -4.75 -13.20
N SER A 43 1.41 -4.32 -14.37
CA SER A 43 1.82 -3.04 -14.96
C SER A 43 1.32 -1.86 -14.12
N GLU A 44 2.00 -0.72 -14.21
CA GLU A 44 1.65 0.51 -13.45
C GLU A 44 0.18 0.90 -13.59
N ARG A 45 -0.34 0.83 -14.82
CA ARG A 45 -1.74 1.15 -15.12
C ARG A 45 -2.72 0.17 -14.46
N GLU A 46 -2.39 -1.12 -14.43
CA GLU A 46 -3.22 -2.14 -13.80
C GLU A 46 -3.16 -2.06 -12.28
N PHE A 47 -1.99 -1.74 -11.73
CA PHE A 47 -1.80 -1.47 -10.33
C PHE A 47 -2.67 -0.29 -9.87
N TRP A 48 -2.61 0.85 -10.57
CA TRP A 48 -3.45 2.01 -10.25
C TRP A 48 -4.94 1.73 -10.43
N ARG A 49 -5.32 0.98 -11.48
CA ARG A 49 -6.72 0.56 -11.67
C ARG A 49 -7.22 -0.28 -10.50
N GLN A 50 -6.44 -1.26 -10.04
CA GLN A 50 -6.81 -2.06 -8.86
C GLN A 50 -6.77 -1.24 -7.57
N HIS A 51 -5.82 -0.31 -7.44
CA HIS A 51 -5.71 0.55 -6.25
C HIS A 51 -6.94 1.46 -6.11
N ILE A 52 -7.39 2.04 -7.22
CA ILE A 52 -8.61 2.86 -7.28
C ILE A 52 -9.84 1.98 -7.09
N ASP A 53 -9.97 0.86 -7.81
CA ASP A 53 -11.10 -0.07 -7.66
C ASP A 53 -11.22 -0.60 -6.22
N ARG A 54 -10.09 -0.85 -5.53
CA ARG A 54 -10.10 -1.25 -4.11
C ARG A 54 -10.48 -0.11 -3.18
N GLY A 55 -10.10 1.12 -3.50
CA GLY A 55 -10.55 2.33 -2.79
C GLY A 55 -12.03 2.63 -3.01
N ASP A 56 -12.52 2.38 -4.22
CA ASP A 56 -13.91 2.59 -4.65
C ASP A 56 -14.85 1.49 -4.13
N ARG A 57 -14.37 0.23 -4.07
CA ARG A 57 -15.09 -0.92 -3.49
C ARG A 57 -15.15 -0.93 -1.96
N ASN A 58 -14.37 -0.07 -1.30
CA ASN A 58 -14.54 0.20 0.13
C ASN A 58 -14.83 1.70 0.34
N PRO A 59 -15.94 2.23 -0.19
CA PRO A 59 -16.38 3.55 0.14
C PRO A 59 -16.96 3.42 1.55
N GLY A 60 -16.14 3.66 2.57
CA GLY A 60 -16.60 3.66 3.95
C GLY A 60 -17.90 4.47 4.05
N ALA A 61 -19.00 3.76 4.34
CA ALA A 61 -20.25 4.30 4.85
C ALA A 61 -20.72 5.61 4.19
N ARG A 62 -21.11 5.58 2.92
CA ARG A 62 -22.14 6.53 2.43
C ARG A 62 -23.48 5.81 2.37
N CYS A 63 -23.92 5.30 3.52
CA CYS A 63 -25.35 5.14 3.73
C CYS A 63 -25.84 6.47 4.30
N CYS A 64 -26.89 6.98 3.67
CA CYS A 64 -27.64 8.20 3.94
C CYS A 64 -27.79 8.56 5.42
#